data_AF-A0A1X7C272-F1
#
_entry.id   AF-A0A1X7C272-F1
#
_cell.length_a   1.000
_cell.length_b   1.000
_cell.length_c   1.000
_cell.angle_alpha   90.00
_cell.angle_beta   90.00
_cell.angle_gamma   90.00
#
_symmetry.space_group_name_H-M   'P 1'
#
loop_
_entity.id
_entity.type
_entity.pdbx_description
1 polymer ?
#
loop_
_entity_poly.entity_id
_entity_poly.type
_entity_poly.pdbx_seq_one_letter_code
_entity_poly.pdbx_strand_id
1 'polypeptide(L)' 'MSKVVHKVEQQSGVSIHREIPEMRGSKDFDTSQISERTRAAWKKVCVDGNATVEDYKHVFASIMGSSVVENILK' A
#
# COMPACT_ATOMS: atom_id res chain seq x y z
N MET A 1 -11.94 -16.24 5.14
CA MET A 1 -12.87 -15.39 5.91
C MET A 1 -12.04 -14.28 6.54
N SER A 2 -12.19 -13.03 6.08
CA SER A 2 -11.42 -11.89 6.62
C SER A 2 -11.86 -11.66 8.07
N LYS A 3 -10.92 -11.63 9.02
CA LYS A 3 -11.24 -11.25 10.40
C LYS A 3 -11.51 -9.75 10.42
N VAL A 4 -12.61 -9.35 11.03
CA VAL A 4 -13.00 -7.95 11.23
C VAL A 4 -12.82 -7.66 12.71
N VAL A 5 -12.10 -6.59 13.05
CA VAL A 5 -11.92 -6.16 14.43
C VAL A 5 -13.03 -5.19 14.78
N HIS A 6 -13.92 -5.60 15.69
CA HIS A 6 -14.97 -4.74 16.20
C HIS A 6 -14.42 -3.84 17.31
N LYS A 7 -14.40 -2.52 17.10
CA LYS A 7 -13.99 -1.54 18.10
C LYS A 7 -15.19 -0.72 18.55
N VAL A 8 -15.39 -0.64 19.87
CA VAL A 8 -16.38 0.25 20.48
C VAL A 8 -15.63 1.42 21.13
N GLU A 9 -15.93 2.63 20.70
CA GLU A 9 -15.44 3.86 21.32
C GLU A 9 -16.58 4.49 22.12
N GLN A 10 -16.42 4.58 23.43
CA GLN A 10 -17.36 5.30 24.28
C GLN A 10 -17.03 6.79 24.26
N GLN A 11 -18.03 7.61 23.91
CA GLN A 11 -18.01 9.06 24.05
C GLN A 11 -19.13 9.47 25.02
N SER A 12 -19.04 10.68 25.58
CA SER A 12 -20.06 11.17 26.52
C SER A 12 -21.45 11.14 25.86
N GLY A 13 -22.33 10.27 26.35
CA GLY A 13 -23.72 10.13 25.90
C GLY A 13 -23.96 9.18 24.71
N VAL A 14 -22.92 8.64 24.06
CA VAL A 14 -23.08 7.73 22.91
C VAL A 14 -21.99 6.65 22.83
N SER A 15 -22.32 5.49 22.26
CA SER A 15 -21.36 4.44 21.91
C SER A 15 -21.20 4.38 20.39
N ILE A 16 -19.98 4.54 19.89
CA ILE A 16 -19.67 4.45 18.46
C ILE A 16 -19.10 3.07 18.18
N HIS A 17 -19.81 2.29 17.36
CA HIS A 17 -19.40 0.97 16.91
C HIS A 17 -18.70 1.12 15.55
N ARG A 18 -17.45 0.66 15.43
CA ARG A 18 -16.69 0.64 14.18
C ARG A 18 -16.19 -0.76 13.89
N GLU A 19 -16.47 -1.23 12.68
CA GLU A 19 -15.86 -2.42 12.11
C GLU A 19 -14.59 -2.00 11.38
N ILE A 20 -13.44 -2.37 11.93
CA ILE A 20 -12.14 -2.07 11.33
C ILE A 20 -11.65 -3.37 10.66
N PRO A 21 -11.41 -3.36 9.34
CA PRO A 21 -10.74 -4.48 8.68
C PRO A 21 -9.44 -4.80 9.42
N GLU A 22 -9.15 -6.08 9.68
CA GLU A 22 -7.90 -6.48 10.34
C GLU A 22 -6.71 -5.82 9.65
N MET A 23 -5.93 -5.06 10.43
CA MET A 23 -4.71 -4.46 9.94
C MET A 23 -3.74 -5.59 9.61
N ARG A 24 -3.53 -5.82 8.31
CA ARG A 24 -2.58 -6.82 7.83
C ARG A 24 -1.18 -6.38 8.22
N GLY A 25 -0.43 -7.26 8.90
CA GLY A 25 0.98 -7.02 9.13
C GLY A 25 1.75 -7.11 7.81
N SER A 26 2.97 -6.55 7.77
CA SER A 26 3.86 -6.69 6.61
C SER A 26 4.15 -8.15 6.25
N LYS A 27 4.12 -9.05 7.24
CA LYS A 27 4.24 -10.51 7.09
C LYS A 27 3.05 -11.18 6.38
N ASP A 28 1.88 -10.56 6.41
CA ASP A 28 0.66 -11.04 5.78
C ASP A 28 0.53 -10.50 4.34
N PHE A 29 1.49 -9.67 3.92
CA PHE A 29 1.60 -9.20 2.55
C PHE A 29 2.37 -10.25 1.75
N ASP A 30 1.67 -10.96 0.87
CA ASP A 30 2.27 -11.99 0.02
C ASP A 30 3.15 -11.35 -1.06
N THR A 31 4.42 -11.12 -0.69
CA THR A 31 5.46 -10.62 -1.60
C THR A 31 5.83 -11.62 -2.71
N SER A 32 5.35 -12.88 -2.65
CA SER A 32 5.58 -13.87 -3.70
C SER A 32 4.84 -13.54 -5.00
N GLN A 33 3.77 -12.74 -4.93
CA GLN A 33 3.03 -12.27 -6.11
C GLN A 33 3.64 -11.02 -6.76
N ILE A 34 4.67 -10.43 -6.15
CA ILE A 34 5.36 -9.29 -6.72
C ILE A 34 6.34 -9.81 -7.76
N SER A 35 6.14 -9.41 -9.02
CA SER A 35 7.07 -9.75 -10.10
C SER A 35 8.50 -9.30 -9.77
N GLU A 36 9.50 -10.04 -10.26
CA GLU A 36 10.91 -9.67 -10.08
C GLU A 36 11.21 -8.25 -10.55
N ARG A 37 10.57 -7.83 -11.66
CA ARG A 37 10.66 -6.46 -12.19
C ARG A 37 10.17 -5.42 -11.19
N THR A 38 9.01 -5.66 -10.56
CA THR A 38 8.44 -4.74 -9.57
C THR A 38 9.33 -4.68 -8.32
N ARG A 39 9.85 -5.82 -7.86
CA ARG A 39 10.77 -5.89 -6.72
C ARG A 39 12.07 -5.12 -6.98
N ALA A 40 12.64 -5.26 -8.18
CA ALA A 40 13.84 -4.55 -8.58
C ALA A 40 13.62 -3.02 -8.64
N ALA A 41 12.49 -2.57 -9.20
CA ALA A 41 12.13 -1.16 -9.23
C ALA A 41 11.98 -0.57 -7.82
N TRP A 42 11.29 -1.28 -6.92
CA TRP A 42 11.17 -0.88 -5.51
C TRP A 42 12.51 -0.78 -4.80
N LYS A 43 13.42 -1.73 -5.03
CA LYS A 43 14.77 -1.69 -4.44
C LYS A 43 15.55 -0.46 -4.91
N LYS A 44 15.53 -0.16 -6.21
CA LYS A 44 16.20 1.04 -6.74
C LYS A 44 15.65 2.33 -6.16
N VAL A 45 14.32 2.42 -6.03
CA VAL A 45 13.61 3.62 -5.55
C VAL A 45 13.83 3.84 -4.05
N CYS A 46 13.75 2.78 -3.24
CA CYS A 46 13.74 2.92 -1.77
C CYS A 46 15.10 2.66 -1.10
N VAL A 47 16.04 1.98 -1.76
CA VAL A 47 17.29 1.53 -1.15
C VAL A 47 18.50 2.08 -1.89
N ASP A 48 18.61 1.78 -3.19
CA ASP A 48 19.87 1.97 -3.91
C ASP A 48 20.08 3.42 -4.42
N GLY A 49 19.02 4.24 -4.47
CA GLY A 49 19.10 5.65 -4.86
C GLY A 49 19.42 5.92 -6.34
N ASN A 50 19.52 4.88 -7.16
CA ASN A 50 19.79 4.95 -8.61
C ASN A 50 18.55 4.61 -9.45
N ALA A 51 17.39 5.11 -9.03
CA ALA A 51 16.13 4.87 -9.73
C ALA A 51 16.00 5.78 -10.95
N THR A 52 15.53 5.21 -12.06
CA THR A 52 15.14 5.96 -13.25
C THR A 52 13.69 6.43 -13.14
N VAL A 53 13.29 7.38 -13.97
CA VAL A 53 11.88 7.84 -14.07
C VAL A 53 10.93 6.66 -14.32
N GLU A 54 11.35 5.69 -15.15
CA GLU A 54 10.55 4.49 -15.43
C GLU A 54 10.41 3.58 -14.20
N ASP A 55 11.43 3.49 -13.35
CA ASP A 55 11.32 2.75 -12.08
C ASP A 55 10.28 3.41 -11.14
N TYR A 56 10.27 4.75 -11.06
CA TYR A 56 9.26 5.50 -10.30
C TYR A 56 7.85 5.35 -10.87
N LYS A 57 7.68 5.44 -12.19
CA LYS A 57 6.38 5.20 -12.84
C LYS A 57 5.86 3.80 -12.54
N HIS A 58 6.74 2.80 -12.64
CA HIS A 58 6.39 1.40 -12.38
C HIS A 58 5.98 1.17 -10.92
N VAL A 59 6.72 1.74 -9.97
CA VAL A 59 6.40 1.67 -8.54
C VAL A 59 5.08 2.40 -8.24
N PHE A 60 4.89 3.61 -8.71
CA PHE A 60 3.67 4.37 -8.44
C PHE A 60 2.44 3.78 -9.12
N ALA A 61 2.57 3.23 -10.33
CA ALA A 61 1.48 2.53 -11.01
C ALA A 61 1.08 1.23 -10.30
N SER A 62 1.93 0.68 -9.41
CA SER A 62 1.59 -0.48 -8.59
C SER A 62 0.71 -0.15 -7.37
N ILE A 63 0.53 1.14 -7.06
CA ILE A 63 -0.22 1.63 -5.88
C ILE A 63 -1.35 2.59 -6.29
N MET A 64 -1.13 3.39 -7.32
CA MET A 64 -2.02 4.44 -7.81
C MET A 64 -2.49 4.14 -9.24
N GLY A 65 -3.64 4.71 -9.63
CA GLY A 65 -4.12 4.61 -11.01
C GLY A 65 -3.17 5.30 -11.99
N SER A 66 -2.98 4.69 -13.16
CA SER A 66 -1.99 5.13 -14.17
C SER A 66 -2.13 6.61 -14.58
N SER A 67 -3.37 7.12 -14.66
CA SER A 67 -3.65 8.52 -14.98
C SER A 67 -3.14 9.50 -13.91
N VAL A 68 -3.11 9.10 -12.64
CA VAL A 68 -2.56 9.92 -11.56
C VAL A 68 -1.04 9.93 -11.65
N VAL A 69 -0.44 8.77 -11.91
CA VAL A 69 1.02 8.62 -12.03
C VAL A 69 1.58 9.47 -13.18
N GLU A 70 0.95 9.43 -14.35
CA GLU A 70 1.38 10.24 -15.49
C GLU A 70 1.23 11.74 -15.26
N ASN A 71 0.29 12.16 -14.42
CA ASN A 71 0.14 13.57 -14.07
C ASN A 71 1.17 14.08 -13.05
N ILE A 72 1.67 13.19 -12.18
CA ILE A 72 2.68 13.52 -11.16
C ILE A 72 4.10 13.50 -11.76
N LEU A 73 4.40 12.50 -12.60
CA LEU A 73 5.74 12.26 -13.15
C LEU A 73 5.94 12.85 -14.56
N LYS A 74 5.30 13.98 -14.85
CA LYS A 74 5.48 14.72 -16.12
C LYS A 74 6.92 15.18 -16.31
#